data_AF-A0A2C0ZAW6-F1
#
_entry.id   AF-A0A2C0ZAW6-F1
#
_cell.length_a   1.000
_cell.length_b   1.000
_cell.length_c   1.000
_cell.angle_alpha   90.00
_cell.angle_beta   90.00
_cell.angle_gamma   90.00
#
_symmetry.space_group_name_H-M   'P 1'
#
loop_
_entity.id
_entity.type
_entity.pdbx_description
1 polymer ?
#
loop_
_entity_poly.entity_id
_entity_poly.type
_entity_poly.pdbx_seq_one_letter_code
_entity_poly.pdbx_strand_id
1 'polypeptide(L)' 'MNENLILTTSNDQWVRFWKLDKDIELVGEYYIPGNCYSFSWDGNGKFAFADSKGKIHFVRHLNELQEQ' A
#
# COMPACT_ATOMS: atom_id res chain seq x y z
N MET A 1 -8.81 7.28 -11.31
CA MET A 1 -8.69 8.30 -10.26
C MET A 1 -8.83 7.58 -8.93
N ASN A 2 -7.77 7.53 -8.13
CA ASN A 2 -7.77 6.93 -6.78
C ASN A 2 -8.34 7.91 -5.75
N GLU A 3 -9.45 8.56 -6.11
CA GLU A 3 -10.16 9.45 -5.21
C GLU A 3 -10.65 8.57 -4.06
N ASN A 4 -10.20 8.90 -2.85
CA ASN A 4 -10.50 8.21 -1.59
C ASN A 4 -9.66 6.96 -1.23
N LEU A 5 -8.49 6.77 -1.83
CA LEU A 5 -7.54 5.77 -1.33
C LEU A 5 -6.75 6.31 -0.13
N ILE A 6 -6.78 5.59 0.99
CA ILE A 6 -5.95 5.84 2.17
C ILE A 6 -4.90 4.75 2.26
N LEU A 7 -3.68 5.15 2.60
CA LEU A 7 -2.55 4.25 2.84
C LEU A 7 -2.09 4.39 4.27
N THR A 8 -1.93 3.26 4.95
CA THR A 8 -1.36 3.22 6.30
C THR A 8 -0.23 2.21 6.36
N THR A 9 0.84 2.58 7.07
CA THR A 9 1.98 1.71 7.35
C THR A 9 2.09 1.47 8.84
N SER A 10 2.40 0.25 9.25
CA SER A 10 2.53 -0.13 10.65
C SER A 10 3.87 -0.85 10.92
N ASN A 11 4.25 -0.93 12.19
CA ASN A 11 5.43 -1.68 12.64
C ASN A 11 5.24 -3.20 12.53
N ASP A 12 4.06 -3.66 12.16
CA ASP A 12 3.77 -5.07 11.83
C ASP A 12 4.24 -5.48 10.43
N GLN A 13 4.92 -4.57 9.72
CA GLN A 13 5.45 -4.76 8.35
C GLN A 13 4.39 -4.84 7.25
N TRP A 14 3.13 -4.51 7.57
CA TRP A 14 2.06 -4.45 6.58
C TRP A 14 1.77 -3.00 6.18
N VAL A 15 1.69 -2.80 4.87
CA VAL A 15 1.03 -1.64 4.28
C VAL A 15 -0.40 -2.02 3.99
N ARG A 16 -1.35 -1.19 4.45
CA ARG A 16 -2.78 -1.42 4.25
C ARG A 16 -3.36 -0.33 3.36
N PHE A 17 -4.22 -0.77 2.47
CA PHE A 17 -4.92 0.07 1.51
C PHE A 17 -6.38 0.10 1.90
N TRP A 18 -6.90 1.30 2.14
CA TRP A 18 -8.28 1.50 2.54
C TRP A 18 -9.00 2.34 1.51
N LYS A 19 -10.25 2.00 1.24
CA LYS A 19 -11.15 2.80 0.43
C LYS A 19 -12.11 3.54 1.37
N LEU A 20 -12.17 4.86 1.23
CA LEU A 20 -13.10 5.71 1.99
C LEU A 20 -14.23 6.17 1.07
N ASP A 21 -15.29 5.37 0.95
CA ASP A 21 -16.49 5.78 0.23
C ASP A 21 -17.54 6.29 1.22
N LYS A 22 -18.58 5.49 1.48
CA LYS A 22 -19.54 5.73 2.56
C LYS A 22 -18.99 5.28 3.91
N ASP A 23 -18.20 4.21 3.88
CA ASP A 23 -17.51 3.59 5.01
C ASP A 23 -16.02 3.42 4.70
N ILE A 24 -15.23 3.05 5.71
CA ILE A 24 -13.81 2.69 5.57
C ILE A 24 -13.69 1.18 5.39
N GLU A 25 -13.21 0.76 4.23
CA GLU A 25 -13.04 -0.66 3.89
C GLU A 25 -11.57 -0.99 3.61
N LEU A 26 -11.08 -2.10 4.16
CA LEU A 26 -9.76 -2.64 3.79
C LEU A 26 -9.87 -3.31 2.42
N VAL A 27 -9.11 -2.80 1.45
CA VAL A 27 -9.17 -3.28 0.05
C VAL A 27 -7.89 -3.96 -0.41
N GLY A 28 -6.85 -3.96 0.42
CA GLY A 28 -5.62 -4.67 0.13
C GLY A 28 -4.59 -4.54 1.23
N GLU A 29 -3.65 -5.48 1.23
CA GLU A 29 -2.50 -5.48 2.13
C GLU A 29 -1.25 -5.84 1.32
N TYR A 30 -0.11 -5.27 1.69
CA TYR A 30 1.18 -5.58 1.09
C TYR A 30 2.25 -5.71 2.17
N TYR A 31 2.89 -6.87 2.20
CA TYR A 31 3.95 -7.16 3.15
C TYR A 31 5.27 -6.58 2.68
N ILE A 32 5.93 -5.80 3.54
CA ILE A 32 7.24 -5.23 3.29
C ILE A 32 8.23 -5.78 4.33
N PRO A 33 9.22 -6.59 3.91
CA PRO A 33 10.25 -7.08 4.82
C PRO A 33 11.08 -5.92 5.39
N GLY A 34 10.84 -5.56 6.64
CA GLY A 34 11.41 -4.37 7.27
C GLY A 34 10.44 -3.19 7.23
N ASN A 35 10.34 -2.45 8.34
CA ASN A 35 9.35 -1.39 8.51
C ASN A 35 9.38 -0.39 7.35
N CYS A 36 8.19 -0.04 6.84
CA CYS A 36 8.05 0.98 5.80
C CYS A 36 8.23 2.37 6.42
N TYR A 37 9.16 3.17 5.87
CA TYR A 37 9.46 4.52 6.37
C TYR A 37 8.90 5.63 5.49
N SER A 38 8.69 5.34 4.20
CA SER A 38 8.09 6.31 3.28
C SER A 38 7.37 5.58 2.15
N PHE A 39 6.33 6.21 1.63
CA PHE A 39 5.56 5.71 0.50
C PHE A 39 5.17 6.85 -0.44
N SER A 40 4.95 6.53 -1.71
CA SER A 40 4.43 7.44 -2.73
C SER A 40 3.58 6.66 -3.73
N TRP A 41 2.59 7.30 -4.33
CA TRP A 41 1.78 6.71 -5.40
C TRP A 41 1.40 7.72 -6.47
N ASP A 42 1.04 7.23 -7.65
CA ASP A 42 0.53 8.04 -8.75
C ASP A 42 -1.00 7.85 -8.96
N GLY A 43 -1.59 8.68 -9.82
CA GLY A 43 -3.01 8.59 -10.16
C GLY A 43 -3.40 7.34 -10.98
N ASN A 44 -2.42 6.51 -11.36
CA ASN A 44 -2.60 5.29 -12.15
C ASN A 44 -2.52 4.01 -11.30
N GLY A 45 -2.43 4.14 -9.96
CA GLY A 45 -2.35 2.98 -9.07
C GLY A 45 -0.98 2.30 -9.09
N LYS A 46 0.09 3.04 -9.36
CA LYS A 46 1.47 2.61 -9.12
C LYS A 46 1.91 3.11 -7.76
N PHE A 47 2.51 2.22 -6.98
CA PHE A 47 2.96 2.50 -5.62
C PHE A 47 4.46 2.22 -5.50
N ALA A 48 5.13 3.02 -4.68
CA ALA A 48 6.51 2.82 -4.28
C ALA A 48 6.62 2.93 -2.75
N PHE A 49 7.34 1.99 -2.14
CA PHE A 49 7.57 1.91 -0.71
C PHE A 49 9.05 1.76 -0.41
N ALA A 50 9.59 2.53 0.54
CA ALA A 50 10.96 2.36 1.00
C ALA A 50 10.98 1.69 2.37
N ASP A 51 11.76 0.63 2.50
CA ASP A 51 11.94 -0.09 3.77
C ASP A 51 13.16 0.38 4.57
N SER A 52 13.25 -0.07 5.81
CA SER A 52 14.34 0.24 6.72
C SER A 52 15.72 -0.29 6.31
N LYS A 53 15.79 -1.13 5.27
CA LYS A 53 17.05 -1.66 4.70
C LYS A 53 17.49 -0.90 3.45
N GLY A 54 16.77 0.17 3.09
CA GLY A 54 17.07 0.98 1.90
C GLY A 54 16.62 0.34 0.59
N LYS A 55 15.76 -0.70 0.63
CA LYS A 55 15.17 -1.28 -0.58
C LYS A 55 13.86 -0.56 -0.92
N ILE A 56 13.65 -0.35 -2.21
CA ILE A 56 12.42 0.21 -2.77
C ILE A 56 11.58 -0.92 -3.38
N HIS A 57 10.32 -1.02 -2.95
CA HIS A 57 9.34 -1.99 -3.45
C HIS A 57 8.35 -1.26 -4.37
N PHE A 58 8.10 -1.82 -5.55
CA PHE A 58 7.13 -1.28 -6.50
C PHE A 58 5.93 -2.22 -6.63
N VAL A 59 4.73 -1.68 -6.50
CA VAL A 59 3.47 -2.42 -6.61
C VAL A 59 2.58 -1.77 -7.67
N ARG A 60 1.90 -2.60 -8.47
CA ARG A 60 0.92 -2.18 -9.48
C ARG A 60 -0.34 -2.99 -9.27
N HIS A 61 -1.50 -2.36 -9.47
CA HIS A 61 -2.84 -2.99 -9.46
C HIS A 61 -3.13 -3.88 -8.23
N LEU A 62 -3.79 -3.27 -7.23
CA LEU A 62 -4.16 -3.93 -5.95
C LEU A 62 -4.97 -5.22 -6.10
N ASN A 63 -5.71 -5.38 -7.20
CA ASN A 63 -6.59 -6.53 -7.43
C ASN A 63 -5.85 -7.87 -7.60
N GLU A 64 -4.53 -7.85 -7.81
CA GLU A 64 -3.73 -9.08 -8.00
C GLU A 64 -3.21 -9.67 -6.67
N LEU A 65 -3.43 -8.99 -5.53
CA LEU A 65 -2.90 -9.40 -4.23
C LEU A 65 -3.83 -10.32 -3.41
N GLN A 66 -4.98 -10.74 -3.96
CA GLN A 66 -5.92 -11.65 -3.30
C GLN A 66 -5.68 -13.15 -3.60
N GLU A 67 -4.74 -13.51 -4.48
CA GLU A 67 -4.53 -14.90 -4.92
C GLU A 67 -3.09 -15.44 -4.76
N GLN A 68 -2.33 -15.04 -3.73
CA GLN A 68 -1.04 -15.69 -3.40
C GLN A 68 -0.90 -16.04 -1.93
#